data_AF-A0A4Q5U9W7-F1
#
_entry.id   AF-A0A4Q5U9W7-F1
#
_cell.length_a   1.000
_cell.length_b   1.000
_cell.length_c   1.000
_cell.angle_alpha   90.00
_cell.angle_beta   90.00
_cell.angle_gamma   90.00
#
_symmetry.space_group_name_H-M   'P 1'
#
loop_
_entity.id
_entity.type
_entity.pdbx_description
1 polymer ?
#
loop_
_entity_poly.entity_id
_entity_poly.type
_entity_poly.pdbx_seq_one_letter_code
_entity_poly.pdbx_strand_id
1 'polypeptide(L)'
;MAIKKFFQRIFNWELWNFYVLYFPISFAWFWYCLRSGSLWFFSSSNPTITFGGFEGEGKKEMYDQLPSELVPKTIYIQHDLPVTELFTKVEEAGFQYPFIVKPDVGMKGILFRKIESAEQLARYHERIPVEYIVQDLITLPVEVSVFYYRHPASARGTVSGFIHKELLQVTGNGQDTLRELIAKHPRAKFRMEEMEHRHGHRFERILPVGEIFYLSYAGNHNRGAHFTNLHNEINQRMHEVFDELSLQTQFYYGRYDIKTGSIEDLKDGRNFQIIEFNGCGAEPNHIYDCGMSIWQAYGVILEHWKALFRISRYNHKNGVPYWSFKRGRDHLRASNRHFRLLEKYD
;
A
#
# COMPACT_ATOMS: atom_id res chain seq x y z
N MET A 1 -17.08 15.16 28.68
CA MET A 1 -16.23 14.40 27.72
C MET A 1 -17.02 13.87 26.52
N ALA A 2 -18.24 13.34 26.69
CA ALA A 2 -19.06 12.78 25.61
C ALA A 2 -19.50 13.82 24.55
N ILE A 3 -19.88 15.04 24.95
CA ILE A 3 -20.31 16.11 24.03
C ILE A 3 -19.16 16.57 23.12
N LYS A 4 -17.95 16.76 23.66
CA LYS A 4 -16.74 17.06 22.86
C LYS A 4 -16.43 15.94 21.86
N LYS A 5 -16.55 14.67 22.26
CA LYS A 5 -16.37 13.51 21.37
C LYS A 5 -17.44 13.43 20.27
N PHE A 6 -18.69 13.81 20.58
CA PHE A 6 -19.79 13.84 19.62
C PHE A 6 -19.57 14.89 18.54
N PHE A 7 -19.22 16.12 18.91
CA PHE A 7 -18.92 17.19 17.94
C PHE A 7 -17.63 16.92 17.17
N GLN A 8 -16.60 16.32 17.78
CA GLN A 8 -15.41 15.88 17.04
C GLN A 8 -15.75 14.87 15.95
N ARG A 9 -16.68 13.93 16.18
CA ARG A 9 -17.13 12.98 15.15
C ARG A 9 -17.93 13.62 14.02
N ILE A 10 -18.65 14.71 14.29
CA ILE A 10 -19.45 15.42 13.27
C ILE A 10 -18.55 16.33 12.43
N PHE A 11 -17.65 17.08 13.05
CA PHE A 11 -16.85 18.09 12.32
C PHE A 11 -15.52 17.55 11.78
N ASN A 12 -15.02 16.42 12.30
CA ASN A 12 -13.89 15.74 11.69
C ASN A 12 -14.41 14.71 10.67
N TRP A 13 -14.50 15.15 9.42
CA TRP A 13 -14.99 14.32 8.31
C TRP A 13 -14.11 13.07 8.07
N GLU A 14 -12.84 13.11 8.47
CA GLU A 14 -11.94 11.95 8.36
C GLU A 14 -12.36 10.78 9.26
N LEU A 15 -13.21 11.05 10.26
CA LEU A 15 -13.79 10.03 11.14
C LEU A 15 -15.14 9.52 10.65
N TRP A 16 -15.66 10.06 9.55
CA TRP A 16 -16.97 9.65 9.04
C TRP A 16 -16.92 8.22 8.49
N ASN A 17 -18.05 7.54 8.59
CA ASN A 17 -18.20 6.24 7.96
C ASN A 17 -18.08 6.38 6.43
N PHE A 18 -17.42 5.41 5.79
CA PHE A 18 -17.21 5.34 4.35
C PHE A 18 -18.47 5.67 3.52
N TYR A 19 -19.63 5.11 3.87
CA TYR A 19 -20.87 5.34 3.11
C TYR A 19 -21.32 6.80 3.18
N VAL A 20 -21.18 7.44 4.34
CA VAL A 20 -21.58 8.86 4.52
C VAL A 20 -20.63 9.78 3.75
N LEU A 21 -19.32 9.50 3.80
CA LEU A 21 -18.30 10.26 3.08
C LEU A 21 -18.47 10.14 1.56
N TYR A 22 -18.76 8.95 1.04
CA TYR A 22 -18.80 8.73 -0.41
C TYR A 22 -20.18 8.95 -1.05
N PHE A 23 -21.27 8.98 -0.27
CA PHE A 23 -22.62 9.15 -0.82
C PHE A 23 -22.77 10.42 -1.70
N PRO A 24 -22.36 11.63 -1.27
CA PRO A 24 -22.55 12.85 -2.07
C PRO A 24 -21.83 12.83 -3.42
N ILE A 25 -20.65 12.21 -3.48
CA ILE A 25 -19.86 12.11 -4.71
C ILE A 25 -20.23 10.89 -5.56
N SER A 26 -20.91 9.88 -5.00
CA SER A 26 -21.31 8.66 -5.71
C SER A 26 -22.11 8.92 -7.00
N PHE A 27 -22.85 10.03 -7.07
CA PHE A 27 -23.56 10.46 -8.29
C PHE A 27 -22.60 10.72 -9.47
N ALA A 28 -21.41 11.26 -9.21
CA ALA A 28 -20.39 11.46 -10.24
C ALA A 28 -19.82 10.12 -10.73
N TRP A 29 -19.63 9.15 -9.82
CA TRP A 29 -19.22 7.79 -10.20
C TRP A 29 -20.29 7.12 -11.06
N PHE A 30 -21.55 7.18 -10.65
CA PHE A 30 -22.68 6.64 -11.41
C PHE A 30 -22.78 7.27 -12.80
N TRP A 31 -22.56 8.58 -12.92
CA TRP A 31 -22.48 9.27 -14.19
C TRP A 31 -21.39 8.70 -15.11
N TYR A 32 -20.21 8.36 -14.59
CA TYR A 32 -19.16 7.70 -15.37
C TYR A 32 -19.55 6.28 -15.81
N CYS A 33 -20.24 5.51 -14.97
CA CYS A 33 -20.79 4.21 -15.34
C CYS A 33 -21.79 4.31 -16.50
N LEU A 34 -22.68 5.31 -16.48
CA LEU A 34 -23.62 5.56 -17.57
C LEU A 34 -22.89 5.94 -18.87
N ARG A 35 -21.91 6.84 -18.77
CA ARG A 35 -21.15 7.31 -19.94
C ARG A 35 -20.22 6.27 -20.56
N SER A 36 -19.77 5.31 -19.77
CA SER A 36 -18.94 4.20 -20.23
C SER A 36 -19.77 3.02 -20.74
N GLY A 37 -21.04 2.92 -20.32
CA GLY A 37 -21.86 1.71 -20.51
C GLY A 37 -21.36 0.52 -19.68
N SER A 38 -20.55 0.75 -18.64
CA SER A 38 -20.00 -0.30 -17.79
C SER A 38 -19.88 0.14 -16.33
N LEU A 39 -20.38 -0.69 -15.42
CA LEU A 39 -20.16 -0.56 -13.98
C LEU A 39 -18.69 -0.76 -13.58
N TRP A 40 -17.91 -1.41 -14.45
CA TRP A 40 -16.49 -1.71 -14.24
C TRP A 40 -15.61 -0.94 -15.23
N PHE A 41 -15.97 0.29 -15.61
CA PHE A 41 -15.21 1.08 -16.59
C PHE A 41 -13.72 1.17 -16.22
N PHE A 42 -13.42 1.31 -14.92
CA PHE A 42 -12.07 1.43 -14.37
C PHE A 42 -11.18 0.21 -14.64
N SER A 43 -11.74 -0.96 -14.94
CA SER A 43 -10.99 -2.21 -15.16
C SER A 43 -9.99 -2.16 -16.33
N SER A 44 -10.09 -1.14 -17.18
CA SER A 44 -9.19 -0.88 -18.31
C SER A 44 -8.14 0.20 -18.02
N SER A 45 -8.11 0.76 -16.79
CA SER A 45 -7.20 1.86 -16.41
C SER A 45 -5.73 1.45 -16.50
N ASN A 46 -5.39 0.27 -15.99
CA ASN A 46 -4.06 -0.33 -16.02
C ASN A 46 -4.16 -1.70 -16.72
N PRO A 47 -3.94 -1.78 -18.06
CA PRO A 47 -4.26 -2.96 -18.86
C PRO A 47 -3.54 -4.25 -18.46
N THR A 48 -2.36 -4.13 -17.84
CA THR A 48 -1.50 -5.24 -17.40
C THR A 48 -1.83 -5.74 -16.00
N ILE A 49 -2.78 -5.12 -15.30
CA ILE A 49 -3.11 -5.44 -13.90
C ILE A 49 -4.54 -5.95 -13.84
N THR A 50 -4.71 -7.07 -13.14
CA THR A 50 -5.99 -7.69 -12.87
C THR A 50 -6.97 -6.67 -12.30
N PHE A 51 -8.11 -6.55 -12.96
CA PHE A 51 -9.19 -5.61 -12.63
C PHE A 51 -8.73 -4.14 -12.53
N GLY A 52 -7.68 -3.76 -13.27
CA GLY A 52 -7.07 -2.43 -13.22
C GLY A 52 -6.34 -2.13 -11.90
N GLY A 53 -6.11 -3.15 -11.06
CA GLY A 53 -5.62 -3.01 -9.68
C GLY A 53 -6.65 -2.38 -8.75
N PHE A 54 -7.93 -2.74 -8.92
CA PHE A 54 -8.99 -2.32 -8.02
C PHE A 54 -9.05 -3.18 -6.75
N GLU A 55 -9.01 -4.51 -6.93
CA GLU A 55 -8.97 -5.48 -5.82
C GLU A 55 -8.58 -6.87 -6.35
N GLY A 56 -7.70 -7.57 -5.62
CA GLY A 56 -7.36 -8.97 -5.88
C GLY A 56 -6.29 -9.18 -6.96
N GLU A 57 -5.51 -8.15 -7.26
CA GLU A 57 -4.30 -8.24 -8.06
C GLU A 57 -3.14 -8.89 -7.28
N GLY A 58 -2.26 -9.58 -8.01
CA GLY A 58 -1.04 -10.17 -7.46
C GLY A 58 0.14 -9.21 -7.56
N LYS A 59 1.10 -9.34 -6.64
CA LYS A 59 2.35 -8.55 -6.68
C LYS A 59 3.22 -8.93 -7.87
N LYS A 60 3.08 -10.16 -8.36
CA LYS A 60 3.73 -10.60 -9.60
C LYS A 60 3.42 -9.70 -10.79
N GLU A 61 2.15 -9.39 -11.01
CA GLU A 61 1.71 -8.50 -12.09
C GLU A 61 2.30 -7.09 -11.96
N MET A 62 2.58 -6.67 -10.73
CA MET A 62 3.17 -5.37 -10.42
C MET A 62 4.66 -5.35 -10.73
N TYR A 63 5.43 -6.29 -10.17
CA TYR A 63 6.88 -6.28 -10.29
C TYR A 63 7.36 -6.62 -11.70
N ASP A 64 6.66 -7.51 -12.43
CA ASP A 64 7.07 -7.95 -13.77
C ASP A 64 7.11 -6.81 -14.81
N GLN A 65 6.47 -5.67 -14.53
CA GLN A 65 6.44 -4.50 -15.41
C GLN A 65 7.39 -3.38 -14.97
N LEU A 66 7.99 -3.43 -13.79
CA LEU A 66 8.93 -2.40 -13.33
C LEU A 66 10.37 -2.74 -13.70
N PRO A 67 11.26 -1.74 -13.85
CA PRO A 67 12.69 -1.98 -13.96
C PRO A 67 13.21 -2.76 -12.74
N SER A 68 13.96 -3.82 -12.99
CA SER A 68 14.42 -4.76 -11.96
C SER A 68 15.24 -4.12 -10.84
N GLU A 69 15.96 -3.05 -11.16
CA GLU A 69 16.79 -2.26 -10.25
C GLU A 69 15.97 -1.41 -9.26
N LEU A 70 14.71 -1.12 -9.60
CA LEU A 70 13.79 -0.36 -8.76
C LEU A 70 12.93 -1.23 -7.87
N VAL A 71 12.99 -2.55 -8.01
CA VAL A 71 12.20 -3.49 -7.20
C VAL A 71 13.15 -4.29 -6.31
N PRO A 72 12.85 -4.50 -5.02
CA PRO A 72 13.64 -5.41 -4.19
C PRO A 72 13.64 -6.81 -4.80
N LYS A 73 14.77 -7.52 -4.69
CA LYS A 73 14.90 -8.90 -5.14
C LYS A 73 13.75 -9.73 -4.57
N THR A 74 13.07 -10.47 -5.43
CA THR A 74 11.82 -11.15 -5.11
C THR A 74 11.78 -12.51 -5.80
N ILE A 75 11.40 -13.57 -5.07
CA ILE A 75 11.04 -14.87 -5.63
C ILE A 75 9.65 -15.29 -5.17
N TYR A 76 9.00 -16.15 -5.95
CA TYR A 76 7.65 -16.65 -5.69
C TYR A 76 7.72 -18.10 -5.19
N ILE A 77 6.95 -18.41 -4.15
CA ILE A 77 6.93 -19.70 -3.49
C ILE A 77 5.50 -20.24 -3.47
N GLN A 78 5.32 -21.43 -4.07
CA GLN A 78 4.09 -22.18 -3.93
C GLN A 78 3.98 -22.74 -2.52
N HIS A 79 2.81 -22.64 -1.89
CA HIS A 79 2.63 -23.02 -0.49
C HIS A 79 2.76 -24.52 -0.23
N ASP A 80 2.64 -25.35 -1.27
CA ASP A 80 2.75 -26.81 -1.22
C ASP A 80 4.16 -27.32 -1.58
N LEU A 81 5.12 -26.42 -1.82
CA LEU A 81 6.52 -26.76 -2.07
C LEU A 81 7.10 -27.53 -0.86
N PRO A 82 7.87 -28.62 -1.04
CA PRO A 82 8.54 -29.28 0.07
C PRO A 82 9.50 -28.32 0.80
N VAL A 83 9.54 -28.37 2.14
CA VAL A 83 10.38 -27.47 2.96
C VAL A 83 11.87 -27.56 2.61
N THR A 84 12.35 -28.74 2.19
CA THR A 84 13.73 -28.91 1.71
C THR A 84 14.00 -28.12 0.43
N GLU A 85 13.07 -28.12 -0.51
CA GLU A 85 13.18 -27.36 -1.76
C GLU A 85 13.02 -25.85 -1.52
N LEU A 86 12.21 -25.46 -0.53
CA LEU A 86 12.09 -24.07 -0.11
C LEU A 86 13.44 -23.47 0.29
N PHE A 87 14.20 -24.16 1.16
CA PHE A 87 15.50 -23.67 1.61
C PHE A 87 16.49 -23.55 0.46
N THR A 88 16.58 -24.57 -0.39
CA THR A 88 17.41 -24.55 -1.60
C THR A 88 17.07 -23.34 -2.47
N LYS A 89 15.78 -23.11 -2.74
CA LYS A 89 15.33 -22.02 -3.60
C LYS A 89 15.66 -20.62 -3.03
N VAL A 90 15.57 -20.45 -1.71
CA VAL A 90 15.92 -19.20 -1.03
C VAL A 90 17.44 -18.97 -1.04
N GLU A 91 18.23 -20.03 -0.83
CA GLU A 91 19.69 -19.98 -0.86
C GLU A 91 20.24 -19.73 -2.26
N GLU A 92 19.73 -20.43 -3.29
CA GLU A 92 20.11 -20.24 -4.70
C GLU A 92 19.77 -18.84 -5.21
N ALA A 93 18.69 -18.24 -4.70
CA ALA A 93 18.35 -16.85 -4.98
C ALA A 93 19.21 -15.83 -4.19
N GLY A 94 20.10 -16.29 -3.31
CA GLY A 94 21.05 -15.48 -2.58
C GLY A 94 20.41 -14.55 -1.54
N PHE A 95 19.31 -14.97 -0.91
CA PHE A 95 18.73 -14.21 0.21
C PHE A 95 19.55 -14.39 1.48
N GLN A 96 19.65 -13.32 2.26
CA GLN A 96 20.25 -13.33 3.59
C GLN A 96 19.22 -12.92 4.62
N TYR A 97 19.29 -13.51 5.81
CA TYR A 97 18.44 -13.08 6.91
C TYR A 97 18.87 -11.71 7.44
N PRO A 98 17.93 -10.82 7.80
CA PRO A 98 16.49 -11.01 7.66
C PRO A 98 15.93 -10.61 6.29
N PHE A 99 14.87 -11.29 5.86
CA PHE A 99 14.08 -10.94 4.66
C PHE A 99 12.58 -10.91 4.97
N ILE A 100 11.78 -10.48 4.00
CA ILE A 100 10.33 -10.36 4.12
C ILE A 100 9.64 -11.53 3.40
N VAL A 101 8.57 -12.02 4.02
CA VAL A 101 7.57 -12.87 3.35
C VAL A 101 6.19 -12.22 3.40
N LYS A 102 5.45 -12.30 2.30
CA LYS A 102 4.07 -11.81 2.20
C LYS A 102 3.30 -12.55 1.10
N PRO A 103 1.98 -12.77 1.24
CA PRO A 103 1.16 -13.36 0.17
C PRO A 103 1.29 -12.57 -1.13
N ASP A 104 1.29 -13.25 -2.28
CA ASP A 104 1.34 -12.59 -3.59
C ASP A 104 0.10 -11.71 -3.78
N VAL A 105 -1.09 -12.30 -3.68
CA VAL A 105 -2.37 -11.59 -3.55
C VAL A 105 -2.65 -11.39 -2.06
N GLY A 106 -2.54 -10.16 -1.56
CA GLY A 106 -2.69 -9.87 -0.14
C GLY A 106 -3.37 -8.53 0.12
N MET A 107 -3.82 -8.30 1.36
CA MET A 107 -4.36 -7.00 1.79
C MET A 107 -3.88 -6.65 3.19
N LYS A 108 -3.81 -5.35 3.50
CA LYS A 108 -3.69 -4.80 4.87
C LYS A 108 -2.51 -5.35 5.71
N GLY A 109 -1.48 -5.90 5.08
CA GLY A 109 -0.34 -6.52 5.75
C GLY A 109 -0.66 -7.86 6.44
N ILE A 110 -1.77 -8.51 6.10
CA ILE A 110 -2.14 -9.83 6.59
C ILE A 110 -1.06 -10.83 6.15
N LEU A 111 -0.61 -11.69 7.06
CA LEU A 111 0.46 -12.67 6.85
C LEU A 111 1.80 -12.09 6.37
N PHE A 112 2.00 -10.77 6.50
CA PHE A 112 3.32 -10.17 6.32
C PHE A 112 4.20 -10.52 7.52
N ARG A 113 5.38 -11.09 7.29
CA ARG A 113 6.35 -11.40 8.35
C ARG A 113 7.76 -11.03 7.93
N LYS A 114 8.55 -10.55 8.90
CA LYS A 114 10.01 -10.46 8.79
C LYS A 114 10.57 -11.78 9.31
N ILE A 115 11.34 -12.47 8.48
CA ILE A 115 11.96 -13.75 8.79
C ILE A 115 13.41 -13.50 9.16
N GLU A 116 13.80 -13.93 10.36
CA GLU A 116 15.13 -13.75 10.93
C GLU A 116 15.92 -15.05 11.03
N SER A 117 15.28 -16.22 10.77
CA SER A 117 15.94 -17.52 10.79
C SER A 117 15.24 -18.57 9.93
N ALA A 118 15.91 -19.70 9.68
CA ALA A 118 15.36 -20.83 8.93
C ALA A 118 14.14 -21.47 9.61
N GLU A 119 14.13 -21.53 10.94
CA GLU A 119 13.00 -22.07 11.71
C GLU A 119 11.76 -21.16 11.57
N GLN A 120 11.96 -19.85 11.51
CA GLN A 120 10.86 -18.91 11.26
C GLN A 120 10.29 -19.09 9.84
N LEU A 121 11.16 -19.32 8.85
CA LEU A 121 10.72 -19.58 7.47
C LEU A 121 9.89 -20.87 7.38
N ALA A 122 10.37 -21.98 7.96
CA ALA A 122 9.66 -23.25 7.95
C ALA A 122 8.27 -23.14 8.59
N ARG A 123 8.17 -22.52 9.77
CA ARG A 123 6.89 -22.29 10.45
C ARG A 123 5.93 -21.43 9.65
N TYR A 124 6.45 -20.43 8.93
CA TYR A 124 5.62 -19.61 8.06
C TYR A 124 5.08 -20.43 6.88
N HIS A 125 5.95 -21.20 6.23
CA HIS A 125 5.63 -22.03 5.07
C HIS A 125 4.60 -23.12 5.38
N GLU A 126 4.71 -23.76 6.55
CA GLU A 126 3.73 -24.75 7.01
C GLU A 126 2.33 -24.16 7.26
N ARG A 127 2.24 -22.87 7.56
CA ARG A 127 0.99 -22.20 7.93
C ARG A 127 0.32 -21.48 6.76
N ILE A 128 1.09 -20.92 5.82
CA ILE A 128 0.51 -20.08 4.76
C ILE A 128 -0.31 -20.92 3.77
N PRO A 129 -1.58 -20.56 3.50
CA PRO A 129 -2.45 -21.39 2.65
C PRO A 129 -2.41 -21.04 1.16
N VAL A 130 -1.50 -20.15 0.74
CA VAL A 130 -1.50 -19.54 -0.61
C VAL A 130 -0.07 -19.25 -1.06
N GLU A 131 0.11 -19.09 -2.37
CA GLU A 131 1.37 -18.59 -2.93
C GLU A 131 1.79 -17.25 -2.29
N TYR A 132 3.08 -17.15 -2.02
CA TYR A 132 3.68 -15.99 -1.36
C TYR A 132 5.02 -15.64 -1.98
N ILE A 133 5.54 -14.48 -1.61
CA ILE A 133 6.84 -14.02 -2.06
C ILE A 133 7.84 -14.01 -0.91
N VAL A 134 9.09 -14.32 -1.24
CA VAL A 134 10.28 -13.99 -0.44
C VAL A 134 10.92 -12.77 -1.09
N GLN A 135 11.16 -11.72 -0.31
CA GLN A 135 11.59 -10.41 -0.80
C GLN A 135 12.64 -9.78 0.13
N ASP A 136 13.61 -9.07 -0.44
CA ASP A 136 14.62 -8.34 0.34
C ASP A 136 13.98 -7.35 1.33
N LEU A 137 14.56 -7.25 2.53
CA LEU A 137 14.20 -6.23 3.49
C LEU A 137 14.88 -4.90 3.11
N ILE A 138 14.10 -3.95 2.62
CA ILE A 138 14.63 -2.63 2.24
C ILE A 138 14.92 -1.79 3.50
N THR A 139 16.19 -1.44 3.68
CA THR A 139 16.72 -0.70 4.85
C THR A 139 16.82 0.82 4.65
N LEU A 140 16.44 1.32 3.47
CA LEU A 140 16.37 2.75 3.21
C LEU A 140 15.47 3.45 4.25
N PRO A 141 15.86 4.63 4.76
CA PRO A 141 15.29 5.21 5.98
C PRO A 141 13.95 5.90 5.77
N VAL A 142 13.67 6.40 4.56
CA VAL A 142 12.47 7.18 4.27
C VAL A 142 11.48 6.31 3.51
N GLU A 143 10.26 6.16 4.04
CA GLU A 143 9.15 5.51 3.33
C GLU A 143 8.13 6.56 2.89
N VAL A 144 7.79 6.58 1.61
CA VAL A 144 6.84 7.54 1.03
C VAL A 144 5.82 6.85 0.15
N SER A 145 4.68 7.52 -0.03
CA SER A 145 3.63 7.13 -0.96
C SER A 145 3.46 8.23 -1.99
N VAL A 146 3.57 7.88 -3.28
CA VAL A 146 3.40 8.80 -4.41
C VAL A 146 2.21 8.39 -5.25
N PHE A 147 1.21 9.26 -5.34
CA PHE A 147 0.07 9.06 -6.23
C PHE A 147 0.34 9.69 -7.58
N TYR A 148 0.33 8.88 -8.63
CA TYR A 148 0.63 9.30 -9.99
C TYR A 148 -0.46 8.85 -10.96
N TYR A 149 -0.79 9.72 -11.92
CA TYR A 149 -1.61 9.34 -13.06
C TYR A 149 -1.13 9.99 -14.37
N ARG A 150 -1.25 9.26 -15.48
CA ARG A 150 -0.89 9.73 -16.83
C ARG A 150 -1.95 9.29 -17.83
N HIS A 151 -2.38 10.21 -18.69
CA HIS A 151 -3.23 9.84 -19.80
C HIS A 151 -2.43 9.00 -20.81
N PRO A 152 -2.93 7.87 -21.35
CA PRO A 152 -2.11 6.98 -22.19
C PRO A 152 -1.56 7.63 -23.46
N ALA A 153 -2.27 8.61 -24.02
CA ALA A 153 -1.82 9.41 -25.17
C ALA A 153 -0.84 10.55 -24.81
N SER A 154 -0.50 10.73 -23.54
CA SER A 154 0.38 11.81 -23.07
C SER A 154 1.74 11.24 -22.68
N ALA A 155 2.80 11.96 -23.02
CA ALA A 155 4.15 11.67 -22.51
C ALA A 155 4.32 12.09 -21.04
N ARG A 156 3.49 13.03 -20.55
CA ARG A 156 3.57 13.59 -19.21
C ARG A 156 2.33 13.29 -18.38
N GLY A 157 2.53 12.97 -17.12
CA GLY A 157 1.51 12.74 -16.11
C GLY A 157 1.60 13.72 -14.95
N THR A 158 0.93 13.36 -13.86
CA THR A 158 0.79 14.19 -12.66
C THR A 158 1.08 13.35 -11.43
N VAL A 159 2.14 13.71 -10.70
CA VAL A 159 2.26 13.40 -9.29
C VAL A 159 1.28 14.29 -8.54
N SER A 160 0.19 13.70 -8.07
CA SER A 160 -0.94 14.41 -7.46
C SER A 160 -0.92 14.34 -5.93
N GLY A 161 -0.26 13.33 -5.37
CA GLY A 161 -0.19 13.12 -3.93
C GLY A 161 1.19 12.64 -3.53
N PHE A 162 1.71 13.20 -2.44
CA PHE A 162 3.00 12.80 -1.88
C PHE A 162 2.90 12.78 -0.36
N ILE A 163 3.19 11.64 0.24
CA ILE A 163 3.02 11.40 1.68
C ILE A 163 4.28 10.76 2.23
N HIS A 164 4.80 11.29 3.32
CA HIS A 164 5.77 10.59 4.17
C HIS A 164 5.05 9.64 5.10
N LYS A 165 5.48 8.38 5.15
CA LYS A 165 4.93 7.32 5.98
C LYS A 165 5.89 7.04 7.13
N GLU A 166 5.52 7.50 8.31
CA GLU A 166 6.19 7.11 9.54
C GLU A 166 5.53 5.86 10.11
N LEU A 167 6.24 4.74 10.06
CA LEU A 167 5.78 3.48 10.64
C LEU A 167 5.58 3.64 12.15
N LEU A 168 4.64 2.87 12.71
CA LEU A 168 4.42 2.88 14.16
C LEU A 168 5.64 2.28 14.86
N GLN A 169 6.38 3.12 15.58
CA GLN A 169 7.66 2.76 16.20
C GLN A 169 7.88 3.50 17.52
N VAL A 170 8.76 2.98 18.36
CA VAL A 170 9.28 3.69 19.55
C VAL A 170 10.80 3.76 19.46
N THR A 171 11.39 4.77 20.08
CA THR A 171 12.85 4.93 20.18
C THR A 171 13.28 4.68 21.62
N GLY A 172 14.29 3.85 21.80
CA GLY A 172 14.85 3.57 23.11
C GLY A 172 15.50 4.78 23.74
N ASN A 173 15.31 4.92 25.06
CA ASN A 173 15.94 5.96 25.88
C ASN A 173 16.89 5.37 26.94
N GLY A 174 17.14 4.05 26.89
CA GLY A 174 18.02 3.35 27.83
C GLY A 174 17.47 3.19 29.25
N GLN A 175 16.23 3.62 29.52
CA GLN A 175 15.65 3.61 30.87
C GLN A 175 14.28 2.93 30.90
N ASP A 176 13.37 3.36 30.02
CA ASP A 176 12.02 2.82 29.95
C ASP A 176 12.01 1.45 29.28
N THR A 177 11.15 0.57 29.77
CA THR A 177 10.79 -0.68 29.10
C THR A 177 10.03 -0.42 27.81
N LEU A 178 10.01 -1.39 26.90
CA LEU A 178 9.20 -1.33 25.68
C LEU A 178 7.73 -1.02 26.00
N ARG A 179 7.17 -1.62 27.05
CA ARG A 179 5.80 -1.37 27.51
C ARG A 179 5.57 0.10 27.87
N GLU A 180 6.49 0.70 28.63
CA GLU A 180 6.40 2.11 29.04
C GLU A 180 6.54 3.06 27.86
N LEU A 181 7.46 2.78 26.93
CA LEU A 181 7.62 3.54 25.69
C LEU A 181 6.33 3.52 24.86
N ILE A 182 5.68 2.35 24.71
CA ILE A 182 4.39 2.22 24.02
C ILE A 182 3.30 3.00 24.74
N ALA A 183 3.22 2.93 26.07
CA ALA A 183 2.22 3.63 26.88
C ALA A 183 2.37 5.16 26.81
N LYS A 184 3.59 5.67 26.64
CA LYS A 184 3.88 7.10 26.45
C LYS A 184 3.67 7.56 25.00
N HIS A 185 3.75 6.67 24.02
CA HIS A 185 3.68 7.01 22.60
C HIS A 185 2.30 7.61 22.23
N PRO A 186 2.23 8.72 21.44
CA PRO A 186 1.01 9.46 21.17
C PRO A 186 -0.11 8.63 20.53
N ARG A 187 0.24 7.72 19.61
CA ARG A 187 -0.70 6.82 18.93
C ARG A 187 -0.75 5.39 19.51
N ALA A 188 0.40 4.73 19.70
CA ALA A 188 0.47 3.34 20.16
C ALA A 188 -0.20 3.07 21.53
N LYS A 189 -0.26 4.06 22.43
CA LYS A 189 -0.93 3.93 23.73
C LYS A 189 -2.41 3.56 23.65
N PHE A 190 -3.07 3.85 22.53
CA PHE A 190 -4.48 3.48 22.31
C PHE A 190 -4.65 2.06 21.74
N ARG A 191 -3.54 1.33 21.56
CA ARG A 191 -3.48 -0.01 20.96
C ARG A 191 -2.74 -1.01 21.85
N MET A 192 -2.70 -0.78 23.16
CA MET A 192 -1.93 -1.62 24.10
C MET A 192 -2.24 -3.11 23.97
N GLU A 193 -3.51 -3.49 23.83
CA GLU A 193 -3.92 -4.89 23.65
C GLU A 193 -3.35 -5.51 22.36
N GLU A 194 -3.42 -4.80 21.23
CA GLU A 194 -2.79 -5.22 19.96
C GLU A 194 -1.28 -5.37 20.12
N MET A 195 -0.64 -4.45 20.85
CA MET A 195 0.80 -4.47 21.08
C MET A 195 1.22 -5.59 22.02
N GLU A 196 0.43 -5.90 23.03
CA GLU A 196 0.70 -6.98 23.99
C GLU A 196 0.58 -8.34 23.30
N HIS A 197 -0.43 -8.53 22.47
CA HIS A 197 -0.58 -9.73 21.68
C HIS A 197 0.63 -9.98 20.75
N ARG A 198 1.17 -8.92 20.13
CA ARG A 198 2.28 -9.03 19.16
C ARG A 198 3.66 -9.07 19.81
N HIS A 199 3.89 -8.25 20.84
CA HIS A 199 5.20 -7.94 21.39
C HIS A 199 5.31 -8.23 22.88
N GLY A 200 4.30 -8.83 23.52
CA GLY A 200 4.24 -9.04 24.97
C GLY A 200 5.46 -9.77 25.53
N HIS A 201 6.00 -10.74 24.79
CA HIS A 201 7.24 -11.45 25.15
C HIS A 201 8.50 -10.55 25.21
N ARG A 202 8.43 -9.31 24.73
CA ARG A 202 9.51 -8.30 24.73
C ARG A 202 9.18 -7.08 25.59
N PHE A 203 8.03 -7.04 26.27
CA PHE A 203 7.55 -5.82 26.95
C PHE A 203 8.50 -5.29 28.02
N GLU A 204 9.16 -6.18 28.76
CA GLU A 204 10.09 -5.83 29.82
C GLU A 204 11.50 -5.49 29.30
N ARG A 205 11.74 -5.59 27.98
CA ARG A 205 13.02 -5.21 27.38
C ARG A 205 13.20 -3.70 27.46
N ILE A 206 14.33 -3.25 28.01
CA ILE A 206 14.79 -1.87 27.92
C ILE A 206 15.54 -1.71 26.60
N LEU A 207 15.14 -0.72 25.80
CA LEU A 207 15.78 -0.42 24.52
C LEU A 207 16.95 0.56 24.72
N PRO A 208 18.16 0.25 24.20
CA PRO A 208 19.28 1.18 24.12
C PRO A 208 18.90 2.55 23.55
N VAL A 209 19.62 3.58 23.97
CA VAL A 209 19.41 4.95 23.50
C VAL A 209 19.54 5.00 21.97
N GLY A 210 18.50 5.49 21.30
CA GLY A 210 18.48 5.64 19.84
C GLY A 210 18.09 4.39 19.06
N GLU A 211 17.91 3.23 19.70
CA GLU A 211 17.41 2.03 19.01
C GLU A 211 15.95 2.23 18.59
N ILE A 212 15.67 2.12 17.30
CA ILE A 212 14.29 2.15 16.76
C ILE A 212 13.70 0.75 16.85
N PHE A 213 12.59 0.61 17.56
CA PHE A 213 11.79 -0.60 17.60
C PHE A 213 10.48 -0.39 16.86
N TYR A 214 10.33 -1.05 15.72
CA TYR A 214 9.09 -1.03 14.94
C TYR A 214 8.02 -1.88 15.60
N LEU A 215 6.92 -1.24 16.00
CA LEU A 215 5.73 -1.88 16.54
C LEU A 215 4.86 -2.49 15.43
N SER A 216 4.93 -1.93 14.22
CA SER A 216 4.29 -2.44 13.02
C SER A 216 5.11 -2.08 11.78
N TYR A 217 5.41 -3.06 10.94
CA TYR A 217 6.01 -2.85 9.61
C TYR A 217 4.97 -2.50 8.52
N ALA A 218 3.68 -2.50 8.86
CA ALA A 218 2.63 -2.11 7.92
C ALA A 218 2.40 -0.59 7.93
N GLY A 219 2.77 0.09 6.84
CA GLY A 219 2.63 1.54 6.62
C GLY A 219 1.19 2.01 6.31
N ASN A 220 0.20 1.47 7.02
CA ASN A 220 -1.22 1.82 6.84
C ASN A 220 -1.71 2.75 7.95
N HIS A 221 -2.47 3.79 7.59
CA HIS A 221 -3.08 4.72 8.55
C HIS A 221 -3.91 3.98 9.63
N ASN A 222 -4.72 3.01 9.20
CA ASN A 222 -5.53 2.17 10.09
C ASN A 222 -4.71 1.26 11.03
N ARG A 223 -3.39 1.15 10.85
CA ARG A 223 -2.45 0.41 11.71
C ARG A 223 -1.56 1.34 12.55
N GLY A 224 -1.84 2.64 12.55
CA GLY A 224 -1.18 3.62 13.42
C GLY A 224 -0.02 4.38 12.76
N ALA A 225 0.34 4.07 11.52
CA ALA A 225 1.36 4.82 10.78
C ALA A 225 0.95 6.30 10.64
N HIS A 226 1.87 7.22 10.89
CA HIS A 226 1.65 8.66 10.73
C HIS A 226 1.98 9.08 9.31
N PHE A 227 1.06 9.83 8.72
CA PHE A 227 1.18 10.32 7.36
C PHE A 227 1.39 11.82 7.42
N THR A 228 2.51 12.29 6.88
CA THR A 228 2.77 13.71 6.68
C THR A 228 2.59 14.03 5.22
N ASN A 229 1.72 14.99 4.90
CA ASN A 229 1.52 15.44 3.53
C ASN A 229 2.73 16.26 3.07
N LEU A 230 3.38 15.81 2.00
CA LEU A 230 4.56 16.42 1.37
C LEU A 230 4.20 17.14 0.05
N HIS A 231 2.97 17.63 -0.11
CA HIS A 231 2.53 18.27 -1.37
C HIS A 231 3.45 19.40 -1.83
N ASN A 232 3.97 20.20 -0.89
CA ASN A 232 4.90 21.31 -1.19
C ASN A 232 6.27 20.84 -1.73
N GLU A 233 6.60 19.56 -1.58
CA GLU A 233 7.82 18.98 -2.13
C GLU A 233 7.65 18.54 -3.59
N ILE A 234 6.42 18.44 -4.10
CA ILE A 234 6.17 18.04 -5.49
C ILE A 234 6.68 19.13 -6.42
N ASN A 235 7.57 18.76 -7.34
CA ASN A 235 8.15 19.66 -8.33
C ASN A 235 8.36 18.95 -9.67
N GLN A 236 8.82 19.70 -10.67
CA GLN A 236 9.02 19.20 -12.03
C GLN A 236 9.96 17.98 -12.10
N ARG A 237 11.03 17.94 -11.30
CA ARG A 237 11.96 16.80 -11.25
C ARG A 237 11.24 15.52 -10.80
N MET A 238 10.39 15.63 -9.78
CA MET A 238 9.59 14.51 -9.31
C MET A 238 8.61 14.02 -10.39
N HIS A 239 7.95 14.93 -11.11
CA HIS A 239 7.09 14.53 -12.24
C HIS A 239 7.86 13.74 -13.29
N GLU A 240 9.07 14.21 -13.66
CA GLU A 240 9.92 13.56 -14.67
C GLU A 240 10.30 12.13 -14.29
N VAL A 241 10.66 11.88 -13.02
CA VAL A 241 10.96 10.52 -12.53
C VAL A 241 9.78 9.56 -12.73
N PHE A 242 8.56 9.97 -12.40
CA PHE A 242 7.38 9.11 -12.57
C PHE A 242 6.85 9.07 -14.01
N ASP A 243 7.09 10.11 -14.81
CA ASP A 243 6.86 10.10 -16.26
C ASP A 243 7.74 9.04 -16.92
N GLU A 244 9.05 9.06 -16.65
CA GLU A 244 10.02 8.09 -17.17
C GLU A 244 9.66 6.66 -16.78
N LEU A 245 9.30 6.43 -15.51
CA LEU A 245 8.87 5.12 -15.04
C LEU A 245 7.58 4.67 -15.73
N SER A 246 6.56 5.54 -15.79
CA SER A 246 5.27 5.20 -16.40
C SER A 246 5.38 4.97 -17.91
N LEU A 247 6.33 5.60 -18.60
CA LEU A 247 6.56 5.39 -20.03
C LEU A 247 7.12 4.00 -20.36
N GLN A 248 7.80 3.36 -19.40
CA GLN A 248 8.31 2.00 -19.54
C GLN A 248 7.27 0.92 -19.19
N THR A 249 6.11 1.32 -18.67
CA THR A 249 5.07 0.39 -18.19
C THR A 249 3.73 0.68 -18.85
N GLN A 250 2.74 -0.18 -18.58
CA GLN A 250 1.33 0.08 -18.88
C GLN A 250 0.56 0.47 -17.61
N PHE A 251 1.25 1.12 -16.68
CA PHE A 251 0.66 1.67 -15.46
C PHE A 251 0.39 3.16 -15.62
N TYR A 252 -0.89 3.52 -15.55
CA TYR A 252 -1.39 4.85 -15.87
C TYR A 252 -2.06 5.54 -14.69
N TYR A 253 -2.47 4.81 -13.67
CA TYR A 253 -3.19 5.37 -12.54
C TYR A 253 -2.98 4.54 -11.28
N GLY A 254 -2.46 5.17 -10.24
CA GLY A 254 -2.43 4.59 -8.91
C GLY A 254 -1.35 5.17 -8.01
N ARG A 255 -0.90 4.37 -7.04
CA ARG A 255 -0.03 4.82 -5.95
C ARG A 255 1.18 3.91 -5.78
N TYR A 256 2.37 4.49 -5.86
CA TYR A 256 3.63 3.83 -5.53
C TYR A 256 3.91 3.96 -4.04
N ASP A 257 4.27 2.85 -3.40
CA ASP A 257 4.81 2.81 -2.05
C ASP A 257 6.32 2.54 -2.15
N ILE A 258 7.12 3.51 -1.73
CA ILE A 258 8.55 3.62 -2.05
C ILE A 258 9.35 3.75 -0.77
N LYS A 259 10.51 3.08 -0.72
CA LYS A 259 11.58 3.46 0.20
C LYS A 259 12.67 4.20 -0.54
N THR A 260 13.19 5.28 0.05
CA THR A 260 14.24 6.11 -0.53
C THR A 260 15.27 6.55 0.51
N GLY A 261 16.48 6.90 0.07
CA GLY A 261 17.50 7.51 0.92
C GLY A 261 17.05 8.86 1.49
N SER A 262 16.41 9.68 0.65
CA SER A 262 15.87 10.99 1.03
C SER A 262 14.82 11.47 0.03
N ILE A 263 14.06 12.51 0.38
CA ILE A 263 13.11 13.14 -0.55
C ILE A 263 13.83 13.69 -1.80
N GLU A 264 15.04 14.25 -1.63
CA GLU A 264 15.84 14.75 -2.76
C GLU A 264 16.36 13.62 -3.65
N ASP A 265 16.77 12.49 -3.07
CA ASP A 265 17.16 11.31 -3.84
C ASP A 265 16.03 10.84 -4.76
N LEU A 266 14.79 10.76 -4.24
CA LEU A 266 13.63 10.39 -5.03
C LEU A 266 13.35 11.40 -6.17
N LYS A 267 13.46 12.70 -5.89
CA LYS A 267 13.27 13.75 -6.92
C LYS A 267 14.33 13.68 -8.02
N ASP A 268 15.53 13.22 -7.70
CA ASP A 268 16.62 13.04 -8.66
C ASP A 268 16.62 11.64 -9.31
N GLY A 269 15.64 10.79 -9.00
CA GLY A 269 15.53 9.44 -9.56
C GLY A 269 16.61 8.48 -9.06
N ARG A 270 17.17 8.70 -7.86
CA ARG A 270 18.27 7.90 -7.29
C ARG A 270 17.88 7.27 -5.96
N ASN A 271 18.60 6.22 -5.57
CA ASN A 271 18.54 5.61 -4.24
C ASN A 271 17.12 5.35 -3.72
N PHE A 272 16.25 4.81 -4.57
CA PHE A 272 14.90 4.43 -4.18
C PHE A 272 14.53 3.05 -4.72
N GLN A 273 13.62 2.39 -4.01
CA GLN A 273 13.02 1.12 -4.40
C GLN A 273 11.51 1.17 -4.18
N ILE A 274 10.77 0.64 -5.14
CA ILE A 274 9.32 0.49 -5.11
C ILE A 274 9.01 -0.82 -4.38
N ILE A 275 8.42 -0.69 -3.18
CA ILE A 275 8.05 -1.82 -2.32
C ILE A 275 6.80 -2.50 -2.86
N GLU A 276 5.87 -1.70 -3.37
CA GLU A 276 4.56 -2.08 -3.87
C GLU A 276 4.00 -0.90 -4.68
N PHE A 277 3.06 -1.16 -5.58
CA PHE A 277 2.20 -0.10 -6.08
C PHE A 277 0.78 -0.60 -6.27
N ASN A 278 -0.19 0.27 -6.05
CA ASN A 278 -1.61 -0.05 -6.06
C ASN A 278 -2.24 0.58 -7.29
N GLY A 279 -3.13 -0.13 -8.00
CA GLY A 279 -3.78 0.38 -9.20
C GLY A 279 -4.95 1.32 -8.93
N CYS A 280 -6.03 1.18 -9.70
CA CYS A 280 -7.18 2.08 -9.61
C CYS A 280 -8.00 1.97 -8.32
N GLY A 281 -7.76 0.94 -7.49
CA GLY A 281 -8.28 0.85 -6.13
C GLY A 281 -7.56 1.75 -5.14
N ALA A 282 -6.43 2.35 -5.53
CA ALA A 282 -5.71 3.29 -4.69
C ALA A 282 -6.53 4.57 -4.48
N GLU A 283 -6.84 4.85 -3.21
CA GLU A 283 -7.40 6.12 -2.78
C GLU A 283 -6.30 7.20 -2.71
N PRO A 284 -6.61 8.46 -3.06
CA PRO A 284 -5.70 9.59 -2.88
C PRO A 284 -5.53 9.94 -1.40
N ASN A 285 -4.73 9.17 -0.68
CA ASN A 285 -4.57 9.29 0.79
C ASN A 285 -4.08 10.67 1.28
N HIS A 286 -3.60 11.54 0.40
CA HIS A 286 -3.09 12.87 0.75
C HIS A 286 -4.20 13.87 1.07
N ILE A 287 -5.47 13.44 1.02
CA ILE A 287 -6.62 14.19 1.54
C ILE A 287 -6.76 14.07 3.07
N TYR A 288 -6.13 13.07 3.69
CA TYR A 288 -6.22 12.80 5.13
C TYR A 288 -5.07 13.45 5.90
N ASP A 289 -5.27 13.73 7.19
CA ASP A 289 -4.26 14.26 8.12
C ASP A 289 -3.57 15.56 7.63
N CYS A 290 -4.20 16.32 6.72
CA CYS A 290 -3.60 17.48 6.06
C CYS A 290 -4.40 18.80 6.22
N GLY A 291 -5.44 18.79 7.06
CA GLY A 291 -6.24 19.99 7.36
C GLY A 291 -7.18 20.42 6.23
N MET A 292 -7.38 19.59 5.21
CA MET A 292 -8.35 19.86 4.14
C MET A 292 -9.78 19.88 4.70
N SER A 293 -10.58 20.82 4.21
CA SER A 293 -12.04 20.75 4.35
C SER A 293 -12.60 19.61 3.49
N ILE A 294 -13.77 19.09 3.86
CA ILE A 294 -14.45 18.03 3.10
C ILE A 294 -14.67 18.39 1.62
N TRP A 295 -14.91 19.68 1.32
CA TRP A 295 -15.09 20.15 -0.05
C TRP A 295 -13.79 20.11 -0.86
N GLN A 296 -12.65 20.42 -0.23
CA GLN A 296 -11.35 20.27 -0.87
C GLN A 296 -11.04 18.78 -1.11
N ALA A 297 -11.29 17.91 -0.12
CA ALA A 297 -11.13 16.47 -0.26
C ALA A 297 -12.00 15.90 -1.39
N TYR A 298 -13.27 16.30 -1.49
CA TYR A 298 -14.14 15.93 -2.62
C TYR A 298 -13.63 16.45 -3.96
N GLY A 299 -13.10 17.68 -4.00
CA GLY A 299 -12.47 18.22 -5.21
C GLY A 299 -11.36 17.31 -5.73
N VAL A 300 -10.46 16.87 -4.84
CA VAL A 300 -9.37 15.93 -5.15
C VAL A 300 -9.93 14.59 -5.64
N ILE A 301 -10.85 13.96 -4.90
CA ILE A 301 -11.43 12.66 -5.28
C ILE A 301 -12.11 12.72 -6.65
N LEU A 302 -12.88 13.78 -6.92
CA LEU A 302 -13.58 13.95 -8.20
C LEU A 302 -12.61 14.20 -9.36
N GLU A 303 -11.50 14.90 -9.13
CA GLU A 303 -10.42 15.07 -10.11
C GLU A 303 -9.79 13.72 -10.46
N HIS A 304 -9.46 12.92 -9.45
CA HIS A 304 -8.92 11.58 -9.62
C HIS A 304 -9.88 10.65 -10.36
N TRP A 305 -11.17 10.64 -10.01
CA TRP A 305 -12.17 9.86 -10.73
C TRP A 305 -12.35 10.29 -12.18
N LYS A 306 -12.24 11.60 -12.47
CA LYS A 306 -12.25 12.13 -13.83
C LYS A 306 -11.02 11.67 -14.62
N ALA A 307 -9.83 11.67 -14.02
CA ALA A 307 -8.62 11.14 -14.62
C ALA A 307 -8.77 9.64 -14.91
N LEU A 308 -9.19 8.86 -13.91
CA LEU A 308 -9.44 7.42 -14.03
C LEU A 308 -10.42 7.12 -15.18
N PHE A 309 -11.56 7.79 -15.23
CA PHE A 309 -12.54 7.62 -16.31
C PHE A 309 -11.95 7.93 -17.69
N ARG A 310 -11.16 9.01 -17.83
CA ARG A 310 -10.54 9.40 -19.10
C ARG A 310 -9.53 8.35 -19.58
N ILE A 311 -8.65 7.90 -18.67
CA ILE A 311 -7.64 6.86 -18.93
C ILE A 311 -8.34 5.57 -19.38
N SER A 312 -9.27 5.08 -18.58
CA SER A 312 -10.04 3.87 -18.88
C SER A 312 -10.79 3.96 -20.21
N ARG A 313 -11.47 5.08 -20.46
CA ARG A 313 -12.20 5.28 -21.71
C ARG A 313 -11.28 5.34 -22.92
N TYR A 314 -10.08 5.90 -22.78
CA TYR A 314 -9.09 5.89 -23.85
C TYR A 314 -8.60 4.46 -24.12
N ASN A 315 -8.15 3.74 -23.10
CA ASN A 315 -7.67 2.36 -23.25
C ASN A 315 -8.76 1.46 -23.86
N HIS A 316 -10.01 1.63 -23.44
CA HIS A 316 -11.14 0.90 -24.01
C HIS A 316 -11.37 1.15 -25.50
N LYS A 317 -11.33 2.42 -25.92
CA LYS A 317 -11.42 2.76 -27.34
C LYS A 317 -10.25 2.23 -28.17
N ASN A 318 -9.11 1.97 -27.52
CA ASN A 318 -7.89 1.46 -28.15
C ASN A 318 -7.67 -0.05 -27.90
N GLY A 319 -8.73 -0.80 -27.61
CA GLY A 319 -8.70 -2.27 -27.62
C GLY A 319 -8.60 -2.96 -26.26
N VAL A 320 -8.57 -2.23 -25.14
CA VAL A 320 -8.59 -2.84 -23.79
C VAL A 320 -10.03 -2.91 -23.26
N PRO A 321 -10.74 -4.05 -23.37
CA PRO A 321 -12.15 -4.10 -23.02
C PRO A 321 -12.40 -3.81 -21.54
N TYR A 322 -13.50 -3.11 -21.24
CA TYR A 322 -14.03 -3.13 -19.89
C TYR A 322 -14.43 -4.56 -19.52
N TRP A 323 -14.27 -4.92 -18.26
CA TRP A 323 -14.80 -6.17 -17.77
C TRP A 323 -16.33 -6.18 -17.81
N SER A 324 -16.90 -7.32 -18.19
CA SER A 324 -18.35 -7.52 -18.10
C SER A 324 -18.80 -7.51 -16.65
N PHE A 325 -20.07 -7.18 -16.41
CA PHE A 325 -20.63 -7.15 -15.06
C PHE A 325 -20.38 -8.47 -14.31
N LYS A 326 -20.67 -9.60 -14.97
CA LYS A 326 -20.48 -10.95 -14.44
C LYS A 326 -19.02 -11.21 -14.06
N ARG A 327 -18.06 -10.91 -14.95
CA ARG A 327 -16.62 -11.12 -14.69
C ARG A 327 -16.17 -10.35 -13.45
N GLY A 328 -16.46 -9.05 -13.36
CA GLY A 328 -16.06 -8.24 -12.21
C GLY A 328 -16.71 -8.69 -10.90
N ARG A 329 -18.01 -9.03 -10.92
CA ARG A 329 -18.71 -9.56 -9.73
C ARG A 329 -18.12 -10.89 -9.26
N ASP A 330 -17.88 -11.81 -10.17
CA ASP A 330 -17.36 -13.15 -9.83
C ASP A 330 -15.91 -13.05 -9.32
N HIS A 331 -15.11 -12.14 -9.88
CA HIS A 331 -13.77 -11.78 -9.39
C HIS A 331 -13.81 -11.23 -7.96
N LEU A 332 -14.61 -10.18 -7.70
CA LEU A 332 -14.74 -9.62 -6.35
C LEU A 332 -15.20 -10.68 -5.33
N ARG A 333 -16.09 -11.60 -5.72
CA ARG A 333 -16.48 -12.73 -4.85
C ARG A 333 -15.32 -13.68 -4.57
N ALA A 334 -14.47 -13.95 -5.56
CA ALA A 334 -13.27 -14.77 -5.39
C ALA A 334 -12.25 -14.07 -4.49
N SER A 335 -11.94 -12.79 -4.75
CA SER A 335 -11.05 -11.97 -3.91
C SER A 335 -11.52 -11.93 -2.47
N ASN A 336 -12.81 -11.69 -2.22
CA ASN A 336 -13.37 -11.71 -0.87
C ASN A 336 -13.23 -13.07 -0.17
N ARG A 337 -13.38 -14.19 -0.89
CA ARG A 337 -13.14 -15.54 -0.31
C ARG A 337 -11.67 -15.73 0.03
N HIS A 338 -10.77 -15.33 -0.87
CA HIS A 338 -9.33 -15.38 -0.68
C HIS A 338 -8.91 -14.57 0.56
N PHE A 339 -9.37 -13.34 0.70
CA PHE A 339 -9.00 -12.50 1.84
C PHE A 339 -9.53 -13.02 3.18
N ARG A 340 -10.75 -13.57 3.22
CA ARG A 340 -11.26 -14.25 4.43
C ARG A 340 -10.44 -15.49 4.80
N LEU A 341 -9.90 -16.20 3.79
CA LEU A 341 -8.97 -17.29 4.04
C LEU A 341 -7.70 -16.75 4.69
N LEU A 342 -7.09 -15.69 4.16
CA LEU A 342 -5.88 -15.10 4.78
C LEU A 342 -6.14 -14.62 6.21
N GLU A 343 -7.27 -13.95 6.48
CA GLU A 343 -7.65 -13.48 7.82
C GLU A 343 -7.77 -14.63 8.84
N LYS A 344 -8.21 -15.82 8.40
CA LYS A 344 -8.29 -17.00 9.28
C LYS A 344 -6.91 -17.54 9.68
N TYR A 345 -5.89 -17.28 8.87
CA TYR A 345 -4.54 -17.83 9.06
C TYR A 345 -3.53 -16.82 9.61
N ASP A 346 -3.80 -15.51 9.64
CA ASP A 346 -2.95 -14.51 10.31
C ASP A 346 -2.82 -14.78 11.81
#